data_AF-A0A963A138-F1
#
_entry.id   AF-A0A963A138-F1
#
_cell.length_a   1.000
_cell.length_b   1.000
_cell.length_c   1.000
_cell.angle_alpha   90.00
_cell.angle_beta   90.00
_cell.angle_gamma   90.00
#
_symmetry.space_group_name_H-M   'P 1'
#
loop_
_entity.id
_entity.type
_entity.pdbx_description
1 polymer ?
#
loop_
_entity_poly.entity_id
_entity_poly.type
_entity_poly.pdbx_seq_one_letter_code
_entity_poly.pdbx_strand_id
1 'polypeptide(L)' 'MNPIKFKSVGAGLPQLSQATACGIPGMYWSEQLNSSSLHGYQASARSGVVCLRLRGDCSALMGRAVTIRKGELHV' A
#
# COMPACT_ATOMS: atom_id res chain seq x y z
N MET A 1 -8.93 -6.33 -17.04
CA MET A 1 -9.78 -5.78 -15.96
C MET A 1 -8.98 -4.70 -15.27
N ASN A 2 -9.37 -3.43 -15.39
CA ASN A 2 -8.60 -2.31 -14.84
C ASN A 2 -8.78 -2.26 -13.32
N PRO A 3 -7.70 -2.19 -12.53
CA PRO A 3 -7.79 -2.17 -11.07
C PRO A 3 -8.36 -0.83 -10.59
N ILE A 4 -9.24 -0.91 -9.58
CA ILE A 4 -9.91 0.27 -9.02
C ILE A 4 -8.90 1.04 -8.15
N LYS A 5 -8.75 2.33 -8.42
CA LYS A 5 -7.85 3.22 -7.70
C LYS A 5 -8.57 3.84 -6.51
N PHE A 6 -8.00 3.71 -5.32
CA PHE A 6 -8.50 4.40 -4.12
C PHE A 6 -7.39 5.22 -3.47
N LYS A 7 -7.74 6.37 -2.89
CA LYS A 7 -6.83 7.17 -2.09
C LYS A 7 -6.89 6.68 -0.65
N SER A 8 -5.77 6.24 -0.13
CA SER A 8 -5.63 6.02 1.31
C SER A 8 -5.17 7.30 1.99
N VAL A 9 -5.84 7.67 3.09
CA VAL A 9 -5.42 8.79 3.93
C VAL A 9 -4.19 8.35 4.71
N GLY A 10 -3.00 8.64 4.16
CA GLY A 10 -1.82 8.79 5.00
C GLY A 10 -2.01 10.09 5.78
N ALA A 11 -2.20 10.02 7.09
CA ALA A 11 -2.56 11.16 7.95
C ALA A 11 -1.47 12.24 8.09
N GLY A 12 -0.70 12.55 7.04
CA GLY A 12 0.42 13.49 7.07
C GLY A 12 1.63 12.99 7.89
N LEU A 13 1.53 11.83 8.55
CA LEU A 13 2.60 11.26 9.35
C LEU A 13 3.63 10.54 8.44
N PRO A 14 4.89 11.01 8.37
CA PRO A 14 5.91 10.42 7.49
C PRO A 14 6.34 9.00 7.90
N GLN A 15 5.92 8.54 9.08
CA GLN A 15 6.36 7.30 9.72
C GLN A 15 5.40 6.11 9.52
N LEU A 16 4.20 6.32 8.98
CA LEU A 16 3.20 5.25 8.87
C LEU A 16 3.63 4.20 7.84
N SER A 17 3.52 2.92 8.23
CA SER A 17 3.84 1.78 7.38
C SER A 17 2.82 1.61 6.23
N GLN A 18 3.25 1.05 5.10
CA GLN A 18 2.36 0.72 3.98
C GLN A 18 1.23 -0.26 4.37
N ALA A 19 1.51 -1.18 5.30
CA ALA A 19 0.50 -2.12 5.80
C ALA A 19 -0.66 -1.39 6.50
N THR A 20 -0.35 -0.40 7.32
CA THR A 20 -1.36 0.41 8.00
C THR A 20 -2.08 1.34 7.02
N ALA A 21 -1.33 2.03 6.17
CA ALA A 21 -1.88 3.04 5.27
C ALA A 21 -2.74 2.45 4.15
N CYS A 22 -2.35 1.32 3.56
CA CYS A 22 -3.06 0.74 2.41
C CYS A 22 -3.75 -0.58 2.72
N GLY A 23 -3.28 -1.35 3.70
CA GLY A 23 -3.84 -2.68 4.02
C GLY A 23 -5.22 -2.61 4.68
N ILE A 24 -5.33 -1.88 5.79
CA ILE A 24 -6.59 -1.73 6.54
C ILE A 24 -7.70 -1.10 5.69
N PRO A 25 -7.50 0.09 5.07
CA PRO A 25 -8.54 0.65 4.20
C PRO A 25 -8.74 -0.17 2.91
N GLY A 26 -7.73 -0.92 2.46
CA GLY A 26 -7.86 -1.80 1.30
C GLY A 26 -8.85 -2.95 1.51
N MET A 27 -8.89 -3.53 2.71
CA MET A 27 -9.90 -4.54 3.08
C MET A 27 -11.31 -3.95 3.03
N TYR A 28 -11.50 -2.79 3.66
CA TYR A 28 -12.77 -2.06 3.65
C TYR A 28 -13.25 -1.73 2.22
N TRP A 29 -12.36 -1.18 1.39
CA TRP A 29 -12.72 -0.81 0.01
C TRP A 29 -12.96 -2.03 -0.88
N SER A 30 -12.38 -3.19 -0.58
CA SER A 30 -12.64 -4.41 -1.36
C SER A 30 -14.06 -4.92 -1.18
N GLU A 31 -14.57 -4.86 0.06
CA GLU A 31 -15.96 -5.21 0.34
C GLU A 31 -16.90 -4.21 -0.34
N GLN A 32 -16.62 -2.91 -0.21
CA GLN A 32 -17.46 -1.85 -0.79
C GLN A 32 -17.45 -1.82 -2.32
N LEU A 33 -16.32 -2.11 -2.95
CA LEU A 33 -16.14 -2.09 -4.41
C LEU A 33 -16.33 -3.47 -5.05
N ASN A 34 -16.64 -4.49 -4.24
CA ASN A 34 -16.77 -5.89 -4.65
C ASN A 34 -15.61 -6.36 -5.55
N SER A 35 -14.38 -6.03 -5.15
CA SER A 35 -13.18 -6.27 -5.96
C SER A 35 -11.99 -6.70 -5.12
N SER A 36 -11.44 -7.88 -5.42
CA SER A 36 -10.29 -8.46 -4.73
C SER A 36 -8.93 -7.89 -5.15
N SER A 37 -8.90 -6.97 -6.12
CA SER A 37 -7.67 -6.36 -6.64
C SER A 37 -7.82 -4.84 -6.70
N LEU A 38 -7.11 -4.15 -5.80
CA LEU A 38 -7.21 -2.72 -5.62
C LEU A 38 -5.85 -2.05 -5.77
N HIS A 39 -5.83 -0.83 -6.30
CA HIS A 39 -4.65 0.02 -6.32
C HIS A 39 -4.83 1.16 -5.31
N GLY A 40 -4.05 1.12 -4.23
CA GLY A 40 -3.99 2.16 -3.23
C GLY A 40 -2.94 3.22 -3.58
N TYR A 41 -3.31 4.48 -3.48
CA TYR A 41 -2.35 5.58 -3.48
C TYR A 41 -2.16 6.09 -2.05
N GLN A 42 -0.91 6.07 -1.56
CA GLN A 42 -0.53 6.62 -0.27
C GLN A 42 -0.29 8.12 -0.42
N ALA A 43 -1.26 8.93 -0.01
CA ALA A 43 -1.20 10.40 -0.13
C ALA A 43 -0.33 11.06 0.96
N SER A 44 0.87 10.54 1.21
CA SER A 44 1.86 11.12 2.14
C SER A 44 3.02 11.78 1.40
N ALA A 45 3.88 12.53 2.10
CA ALA A 45 5.06 13.18 1.52
C ALA A 45 6.04 12.20 0.85
N ARG A 46 6.14 10.95 1.35
CA ARG A 46 6.94 9.90 0.71
C ARG A 46 6.28 9.31 -0.55
N SER A 47 4.96 9.52 -0.68
CA SER A 47 4.09 9.02 -1.73
C SER A 47 4.27 7.51 -1.97
N GLY A 48 3.48 6.95 -2.89
CA GLY A 48 3.59 5.55 -3.27
C GLY A 48 2.29 5.01 -3.83
N VAL A 49 2.39 4.21 -4.89
CA VAL A 49 1.30 3.36 -5.36
C VAL A 49 1.58 1.96 -4.85
N VAL A 50 0.59 1.37 -4.20
CA VAL A 50 0.63 0.01 -3.67
C VAL A 50 -0.53 -0.76 -4.29
N CYS A 51 -0.25 -1.95 -4.81
CA CYS A 51 -1.27 -2.87 -5.26
C CYS A 51 -1.62 -3.80 -4.11
N LEU A 52 -2.90 -3.89 -3.78
CA LEU A 52 -3.43 -4.80 -2.78
C LEU A 52 -4.22 -5.90 -3.50
N ARG A 53 -3.92 -7.16 -3.17
CA ARG A 53 -4.71 -8.31 -3.58
C ARG A 53 -5.17 -9.07 -2.33
N LEU A 54 -6.47 -9.28 -2.22
CA LEU A 54 -7.04 -10.07 -1.12
C LEU A 54 -7.10 -11.55 -1.49
N ARG A 55 -6.78 -12.39 -0.51
CA ARG A 55 -6.74 -13.86 -0.57
C ARG A 55 -7.41 -14.40 0.69
N GLY A 56 -8.74 -14.49 0.68
CA GLY A 56 -9.51 -14.83 1.87
C GLY A 56 -9.19 -13.83 2.99
N ASP A 57 -8.68 -14.34 4.11
CA ASP A 57 -8.36 -13.55 5.31
C ASP A 57 -7.02 -12.80 5.23
N CYS A 58 -6.23 -13.04 4.17
CA CYS A 58 -4.91 -12.44 4.00
C CYS A 58 -4.90 -11.41 2.87
N SER A 59 -4.09 -10.35 3.02
CA SER A 59 -3.81 -9.39 1.96
C SER A 59 -2.35 -9.47 1.52
N ALA A 60 -2.13 -9.49 0.20
CA ALA A 60 -0.82 -9.33 -0.40
C ALA A 60 -0.64 -7.88 -0.85
N LEU A 61 0.44 -7.25 -0.41
CA LEU A 61 0.84 -5.91 -0.84
C LEU A 61 2.01 -6.03 -1.80
N MET A 62 1.90 -5.33 -2.93
CA MET A 62 2.96 -5.22 -3.92
C MET A 62 3.27 -3.74 -4.12
N GLY A 63 4.56 -3.40 -4.12
CA GLY A 63 5.03 -2.03 -4.27
C GLY A 63 6.43 -2.01 -4.87
N ARG A 64 6.84 -0.83 -5.36
CA ARG A 64 8.18 -0.65 -5.91
C ARG A 64 9.17 -0.35 -4.79
N ALA A 65 10.18 -1.19 -4.64
CA ALA A 65 11.35 -0.91 -3.82
C ALA A 65 12.45 -0.29 -4.69
N VAL A 66 13.12 0.75 -4.16
CA VAL A 66 14.26 1.39 -4.82
C VAL A 66 15.39 1.51 -3.82
N THR A 67 16.56 1.01 -4.19
CA THR A 67 17.77 1.15 -3.38
C THR A 67 18.32 2.56 -3.54
N ILE A 68 18.27 3.34 -2.46
CA ILE A 68 18.78 4.73 -2.43
C ILE A 68 20.21 4.84 -1.92
N ARG A 69 20.67 3.89 -1.11
CA ARG A 69 22.06 3.81 -0.63
C ARG A 69 22.50 2.36 -0.53
N LYS A 70 23.77 2.14 -0.83
CA LYS A 70 24.49 0.88 -0.64
C LYS A 70 25.82 1.22 0.04
N GLY A 71 26.25 0.41 1.00
CA GLY A 71 27.49 0.60 1.74
C GLY A 71 27.88 -0.66 2.49
N GLU A 72 29.02 -0.62 3.15
CA GLU A 72 29.57 -1.69 3.98
C GLU A 72 29.42 -1.30 5.45
N LEU A 73 29.03 -2.26 6.29
CA LEU A 73 28.95 -2.08 7.73
C LEU A 73 30.08 -2.89 8.38
N HIS A 74 31.03 -2.19 8.99
CA HIS A 74 32.05 -2.81 9.82
C HIS A 74 31.52 -2.92 11.26
N VAL A 75 31.79 -4.05 11.90
CA VAL A 75 31.43 -4.33 13.29
C VAL A 75 32.61 -4.02 14.20
#